data_AF-A0A8J5RDH5-F1
#
_entry.id   AF-A0A8J5RDH5-F1
#
_cell.length_a   1.000
_cell.length_b   1.000
_cell.length_c   1.000
_cell.angle_alpha   90.00
_cell.angle_beta   90.00
_cell.angle_gamma   90.00
#
_symmetry.space_group_name_H-M   'P 1'
#
loop_
_entity.id
_entity.type
_entity.pdbx_description
1 polymer ?
#
loop_
_entity_poly.entity_id
_entity_poly.type
_entity_poly.pdbx_seq_one_letter_code
_entity_poly.pdbx_strand_id
1 'polypeptide(L)'
;MSSSARESAGESLRNSCSDFARSLARLPASIMEGFSRSIARRAPTRRSHGDIQQPPLPPLPLAVPEELVFFSTFEHQYGSHHPFFYGCRFTEVLTIAQRECNLVFVYLHDPDHPYADPFCRRTLCSDVVVQFLDANFVSWGAVTGRGQGPGMVASLQPGSFPFCAVVAPVSNESITVLQQVEGPVSPSELVEILQRTIDEQGAAFRRSWPDEQLAAAVRASRAEEQDRMRSALRLRQEQDAAYHESLRKDQDKERSRKSLQEGFAKPKAREPSKTSQSRTPAHNQTATPNRTEANTKIMIRFPNGERRQQAFHHTDTIREVYRYVDSLGIPGIGNYQLVRSYPRKTYGRQQPEMSLGDAGFHPSVALYIEQLQ
;
A
#
# COMPACT_ATOMS: atom_id res chain seq x y z
N MET A 1 -18.99 44.42 58.29
CA MET A 1 -19.82 44.41 57.07
C MET A 1 -18.89 44.21 55.89
N SER A 2 -19.21 43.20 55.07
CA SER A 2 -18.80 42.84 53.69
C SER A 2 -17.53 43.44 53.10
N SER A 3 -16.51 42.66 52.69
CA SER A 3 -16.42 41.66 51.60
C SER A 3 -16.13 42.25 50.21
N SER A 4 -15.17 41.60 49.55
CA SER A 4 -14.97 41.45 48.09
C SER A 4 -14.10 42.47 47.35
N ALA A 5 -12.89 42.02 46.97
CA ALA A 5 -12.31 42.20 45.62
C ALA A 5 -10.97 41.44 45.50
N ARG A 6 -11.02 40.12 45.28
CA ARG A 6 -9.91 39.32 44.76
C ARG A 6 -10.48 38.10 44.03
N GLU A 7 -10.84 38.29 42.76
CA GLU A 7 -11.08 37.19 41.81
C GLU A 7 -11.21 37.78 40.39
N SER A 8 -10.11 37.79 39.62
CA SER A 8 -10.16 37.92 38.15
C SER A 8 -8.81 37.52 37.53
N ALA A 9 -8.35 36.31 37.84
CA ALA A 9 -7.19 35.71 37.16
C ALA A 9 -7.31 34.18 36.99
N GLY A 10 -8.49 33.61 37.27
CA GLY A 10 -8.74 32.16 37.26
C GLY A 10 -9.59 31.64 36.09
N GLU A 11 -10.17 32.51 35.27
CA GLU A 11 -11.11 32.11 34.21
C GLU A 11 -10.46 31.87 32.84
N SER A 12 -9.25 32.38 32.58
CA SER A 12 -8.60 32.18 31.28
C SER A 12 -7.96 30.80 31.11
N LEU A 13 -7.71 30.04 32.18
CA LEU A 13 -7.11 28.70 32.10
C LEU A 13 -8.13 27.55 32.12
N ARG A 14 -9.41 27.81 32.42
CA ARG A 14 -10.44 26.76 32.42
C ARG A 14 -11.02 26.49 31.05
N ASN A 15 -10.91 27.43 30.11
CA ASN A 15 -11.42 27.26 28.74
C ASN A 15 -10.46 26.47 27.83
N SER A 16 -9.22 26.19 28.26
CA SER A 16 -8.29 25.35 27.49
C SER A 16 -8.39 23.85 27.83
N CYS A 17 -9.13 23.50 28.88
CA CYS A 17 -9.25 22.11 29.36
C CYS A 17 -10.58 21.45 28.90
N SER A 18 -11.53 22.22 28.38
CA SER A 18 -12.83 21.74 27.91
C SER A 18 -12.86 21.28 26.45
N ASP A 19 -11.85 21.61 25.64
CA ASP A 19 -11.75 21.14 24.24
C ASP A 19 -11.23 19.70 24.12
N PHE A 20 -10.95 19.03 25.25
CA PHE A 20 -10.47 17.65 25.28
C PHE A 20 -11.60 16.61 25.35
N ALA A 21 -12.87 17.04 25.41
CA ALA A 21 -14.03 16.15 25.33
C ALA A 21 -14.33 15.77 23.87
N ARG A 22 -13.39 15.09 23.21
CA ARG A 22 -13.65 14.51 21.89
C ARG A 22 -14.65 13.36 22.03
N SER A 23 -15.73 13.45 21.26
CA SER A 23 -16.73 12.39 21.12
C SER A 23 -16.04 11.08 20.71
N LEU A 24 -16.10 10.08 21.60
CA LEU A 24 -15.73 8.72 21.26
C LEU A 24 -16.84 8.12 20.41
N ALA A 25 -16.61 8.04 19.10
CA ALA A 25 -17.55 7.39 18.19
C ALA A 25 -17.33 5.87 18.28
N ARG A 26 -18.33 5.15 18.79
CA ARG A 26 -18.41 3.70 18.63
C ARG A 26 -19.08 3.41 17.30
N LEU A 27 -18.44 2.59 16.47
CA LEU A 27 -19.00 2.20 15.18
C LEU A 27 -20.34 1.47 15.40
N PRO A 28 -21.45 1.86 14.74
CA PRO A 28 -22.74 1.20 14.91
C PRO A 28 -22.70 -0.29 14.55
N ALA A 29 -23.52 -1.10 15.23
CA ALA A 29 -23.57 -2.55 15.02
C ALA A 29 -23.90 -2.96 13.58
N SER A 30 -24.49 -2.08 12.77
CA SER A 30 -24.70 -2.31 11.33
C SER A 30 -23.41 -2.26 10.50
N ILE A 31 -22.43 -1.43 10.90
CA ILE A 31 -21.05 -1.55 10.39
C ILE A 31 -20.51 -2.90 10.82
N MET A 32 -20.72 -3.29 12.08
CA MET A 32 -20.23 -4.56 12.64
C MET A 32 -20.88 -5.83 12.04
N GLU A 33 -22.15 -5.81 11.68
CA GLU A 33 -22.90 -6.98 11.18
C GLU A 33 -22.88 -7.13 9.66
N GLY A 34 -22.51 -6.09 8.92
CA GLY A 34 -22.14 -6.19 7.50
C GLY A 34 -20.95 -7.15 7.29
N PHE A 35 -20.23 -7.50 8.35
CA PHE A 35 -19.04 -8.34 8.35
C PHE A 35 -19.28 -9.86 8.41
N SER A 36 -20.52 -10.39 8.38
CA SER A 36 -20.74 -11.86 8.53
C SER A 36 -21.95 -12.49 7.82
N ARG A 37 -22.61 -11.83 6.85
CA ARG A 37 -23.76 -12.45 6.14
C ARG A 37 -23.44 -12.89 4.71
N SER A 38 -22.69 -13.99 4.57
CA SER A 38 -22.94 -14.93 3.48
C SER A 38 -24.14 -15.80 3.88
N ILE A 39 -25.35 -15.34 3.56
CA ILE A 39 -26.58 -16.11 3.80
C ILE A 39 -26.59 -17.30 2.83
N ALA A 40 -26.24 -18.48 3.34
CA ALA A 40 -26.70 -19.76 2.81
C ALA A 40 -28.19 -19.87 3.13
N ARG A 41 -29.04 -19.39 2.22
CA ARG A 41 -30.48 -19.65 2.31
C ARG A 41 -30.77 -21.02 1.71
N ARG A 42 -30.95 -21.99 2.60
CA ARG A 42 -31.50 -23.32 2.32
C ARG A 42 -32.87 -23.15 1.65
N ALA A 43 -33.01 -23.72 0.46
CA ALA A 43 -34.23 -23.75 -0.33
C ALA A 43 -35.32 -24.62 0.33
N PRO A 44 -36.61 -24.32 0.11
CA PRO A 44 -37.67 -25.30 0.16
C PRO A 44 -37.89 -25.92 -1.23
N THR A 45 -38.22 -27.20 -1.22
CA THR A 45 -38.41 -28.07 -2.38
C THR A 45 -39.70 -27.81 -3.14
N ARG A 46 -39.54 -27.63 -4.47
CA ARG A 46 -40.31 -28.21 -5.60
C ARG A 46 -41.79 -27.82 -5.80
N ARG A 47 -42.07 -27.28 -7.01
CA ARG A 47 -42.91 -27.92 -8.04
C ARG A 47 -42.67 -27.29 -9.42
N SER A 48 -42.64 -28.14 -10.45
CA SER A 48 -42.30 -27.86 -11.85
C SER A 48 -43.46 -27.24 -12.64
N HIS A 49 -43.16 -26.40 -13.64
CA HIS A 49 -43.75 -26.48 -14.99
C HIS A 49 -43.06 -25.48 -15.95
N GLY A 50 -42.76 -25.93 -17.17
CA GLY A 50 -42.68 -25.09 -18.38
C GLY A 50 -41.27 -24.72 -18.87
N ASP A 51 -40.78 -25.49 -19.84
CA ASP A 51 -39.59 -25.24 -20.65
C ASP A 51 -39.81 -24.03 -21.60
N ILE A 52 -38.99 -22.98 -21.48
CA ILE A 52 -38.71 -22.02 -22.56
C ILE A 52 -37.22 -21.67 -22.50
N GLN A 53 -36.43 -22.21 -23.42
CA GLN A 53 -35.00 -21.90 -23.56
C GLN A 53 -34.83 -20.44 -24.01
N GLN A 54 -34.35 -19.56 -23.12
CA GLN A 54 -33.75 -18.28 -23.49
C GLN A 54 -32.25 -18.47 -23.79
N PRO A 55 -31.71 -17.80 -24.81
CA PRO A 55 -30.27 -17.84 -25.08
C PRO A 55 -29.48 -17.25 -23.89
N PRO A 56 -28.27 -17.76 -23.60
CA PRO A 56 -27.49 -17.29 -22.46
C PRO A 56 -27.10 -15.83 -22.63
N LEU A 57 -27.54 -15.00 -21.69
CA LEU A 57 -27.10 -13.62 -21.56
C LEU A 57 -25.56 -13.59 -21.38
N PRO A 58 -24.87 -12.60 -21.95
CA PRO A 58 -23.44 -12.44 -21.75
C PRO A 58 -23.13 -12.31 -20.24
N PRO A 59 -21.96 -12.80 -19.78
CA PRO A 59 -21.59 -12.72 -18.38
C PRO A 59 -21.59 -11.25 -17.93
N LEU A 60 -22.36 -10.96 -16.88
CA LEU A 60 -22.36 -9.68 -16.19
C LEU A 60 -20.91 -9.31 -15.79
N PRO A 61 -20.53 -8.02 -15.80
CA PRO A 61 -19.22 -7.61 -15.33
C PRO A 61 -18.99 -8.14 -13.91
N LEU A 62 -17.82 -8.72 -13.66
CA LEU A 62 -17.38 -9.19 -12.34
C LEU A 62 -17.69 -8.10 -11.31
N ALA A 63 -18.53 -8.42 -10.32
CA ALA A 63 -18.88 -7.48 -9.26
C ALA A 63 -17.59 -7.01 -8.58
N VAL A 64 -17.31 -5.70 -8.64
CA VAL A 64 -16.16 -5.10 -7.94
C VAL A 64 -16.29 -5.43 -6.46
N PRO A 65 -15.25 -5.96 -5.80
CA PRO A 65 -15.26 -6.19 -4.36
C PRO A 65 -15.69 -4.92 -3.62
N GLU A 66 -16.57 -5.04 -2.64
CA GLU A 66 -17.21 -3.89 -1.97
C GLU A 66 -16.19 -2.91 -1.38
N GLU A 67 -15.03 -3.41 -0.97
CA GLU A 67 -13.89 -2.66 -0.41
C GLU A 67 -13.18 -1.78 -1.46
N LEU A 68 -13.30 -2.13 -2.74
CA LEU A 68 -12.73 -1.39 -3.87
C LEU A 68 -13.75 -0.48 -4.55
N VAL A 69 -15.01 -0.47 -4.11
CA VAL A 69 -16.09 0.34 -4.73
C VAL A 69 -15.77 1.82 -4.67
N PHE A 70 -15.30 2.33 -3.53
CA PHE A 70 -14.90 3.73 -3.42
C PHE A 70 -13.76 4.04 -4.39
N PHE A 71 -12.69 3.24 -4.35
CA PHE A 71 -11.51 3.43 -5.17
C PHE A 71 -11.84 3.43 -6.67
N SER A 72 -12.54 2.39 -7.14
CA SER A 72 -12.95 2.27 -8.54
C SER A 72 -13.89 3.39 -9.00
N THR A 73 -14.84 3.80 -8.16
CA THR A 73 -15.74 4.94 -8.47
C THR A 73 -14.96 6.25 -8.55
N PHE A 74 -14.05 6.47 -7.60
CA PHE A 74 -13.27 7.69 -7.50
C PHE A 74 -12.29 7.83 -8.68
N GLU A 75 -11.50 6.80 -8.98
CA GLU A 75 -10.56 6.83 -10.11
C GLU A 75 -11.29 6.95 -11.45
N HIS A 76 -12.44 6.29 -11.60
CA HIS A 76 -13.25 6.41 -12.82
C HIS A 76 -13.70 7.86 -13.07
N GLN A 77 -14.04 8.61 -12.01
CA GLN A 77 -14.57 9.96 -12.13
C GLN A 77 -13.49 11.05 -12.14
N TYR A 78 -12.41 10.87 -11.37
CA TYR A 78 -11.39 11.89 -11.12
C TYR A 78 -10.00 11.55 -11.69
N GLY A 79 -9.80 10.32 -12.15
CA GLY A 79 -8.53 9.81 -12.65
C GLY A 79 -7.62 9.30 -11.53
N SER A 80 -6.41 8.90 -11.90
CA SER A 80 -5.42 8.25 -11.04
C SER A 80 -4.58 9.22 -10.17
N HIS A 81 -4.96 10.50 -10.12
CA HIS A 81 -4.23 11.53 -9.36
C HIS A 81 -5.03 11.94 -8.13
N HIS A 82 -4.77 11.29 -7.01
CA HIS A 82 -5.49 11.50 -5.76
C HIS A 82 -4.67 10.97 -4.57
N PRO A 83 -5.06 11.28 -3.32
CA PRO A 83 -4.41 10.73 -2.14
C PRO A 83 -4.47 9.19 -2.14
N PHE A 84 -3.46 8.52 -1.61
CA PHE A 84 -3.43 7.07 -1.53
C PHE A 84 -4.49 6.56 -0.54
N PHE A 85 -5.61 6.09 -1.09
CA PHE A 85 -6.68 5.46 -0.31
C PHE A 85 -6.49 3.95 -0.21
N TYR A 86 -6.57 3.43 1.00
CA TYR A 86 -6.50 2.00 1.25
C TYR A 86 -7.79 1.29 0.78
N GLY A 87 -7.64 0.38 -0.17
CA GLY A 87 -8.74 -0.45 -0.70
C GLY A 87 -9.06 -1.65 0.19
N CYS A 88 -9.39 -1.40 1.46
CA CYS A 88 -9.73 -2.43 2.44
C CYS A 88 -10.81 -1.96 3.42
N ARG A 89 -11.14 -2.80 4.40
CA ARG A 89 -12.14 -2.48 5.43
C ARG A 89 -11.66 -1.39 6.37
N PHE A 90 -12.59 -0.65 6.96
CA PHE A 90 -12.22 0.43 7.88
C PHE A 90 -11.47 -0.10 9.12
N THR A 91 -11.86 -1.26 9.65
CA THR A 91 -11.19 -1.92 10.80
C THR A 91 -9.75 -2.33 10.49
N GLU A 92 -9.46 -2.71 9.24
CA GLU A 92 -8.11 -3.00 8.77
C GLU A 92 -7.27 -1.72 8.68
N VAL A 93 -7.86 -0.62 8.21
CA VAL A 93 -7.23 0.70 8.23
C VAL A 93 -6.90 1.15 9.65
N LEU A 94 -7.78 0.92 10.63
CA LEU A 94 -7.49 1.21 12.04
C LEU A 94 -6.33 0.36 12.57
N THR A 95 -6.23 -0.90 12.14
CA THR A 95 -5.11 -1.78 12.52
C THR A 95 -3.79 -1.27 11.92
N ILE A 96 -3.81 -0.84 10.65
CA ILE A 96 -2.65 -0.25 9.97
C ILE A 96 -2.22 1.04 10.68
N ALA A 97 -3.17 1.93 10.98
CA ALA A 97 -2.91 3.20 11.66
C ALA A 97 -2.33 3.02 13.07
N GLN A 98 -2.79 2.03 13.83
CA GLN A 98 -2.20 1.69 15.14
C GLN A 98 -0.77 1.18 15.02
N ARG A 99 -0.51 0.29 14.06
CA ARG A 99 0.83 -0.24 13.79
C ARG A 99 1.81 0.84 13.36
N GLU A 100 1.35 1.80 12.56
CA GLU A 100 2.13 2.95 12.10
C GLU A 100 2.14 4.12 13.09
N CYS A 101 1.39 4.00 14.20
CA CYS A 101 1.17 5.07 15.18
C CYS A 101 0.76 6.39 14.52
N ASN A 102 -0.11 6.30 13.53
CA ASN A 102 -0.51 7.41 12.68
C ASN A 102 -2.02 7.69 12.78
N LEU A 103 -2.44 8.88 12.35
CA LEU A 103 -3.83 9.29 12.26
C LEU A 103 -4.46 8.80 10.97
N VAL A 104 -5.79 8.62 10.99
CA VAL A 104 -6.57 8.22 9.82
C VAL A 104 -7.27 9.44 9.24
N PHE A 105 -7.10 9.66 7.94
CA PHE A 105 -7.90 10.61 7.18
C PHE A 105 -9.06 9.87 6.52
N VAL A 106 -10.29 10.31 6.78
CA VAL A 106 -11.52 9.72 6.25
C VAL A 106 -12.17 10.70 5.28
N TYR A 107 -12.48 10.25 4.08
CA TYR A 107 -13.29 10.99 3.11
C TYR A 107 -14.60 10.28 2.81
N LEU A 108 -15.73 10.95 3.01
CA LEU A 108 -17.04 10.44 2.63
C LEU A 108 -17.48 11.09 1.32
N HIS A 109 -17.54 10.28 0.27
CA HIS A 109 -17.90 10.70 -1.06
C HIS A 109 -19.41 10.59 -1.29
N ASP A 110 -20.05 11.73 -1.51
CA ASP A 110 -21.41 11.80 -2.00
C ASP A 110 -21.39 12.26 -3.47
N PRO A 111 -21.59 11.35 -4.44
CA PRO A 111 -21.50 11.69 -5.86
C PRO A 111 -22.65 12.60 -6.33
N ASP A 112 -23.77 12.63 -5.60
CA ASP A 112 -24.96 13.40 -5.96
C ASP A 112 -24.89 14.84 -5.42
N HIS A 113 -23.93 15.14 -4.53
CA HIS A 113 -23.79 16.45 -3.93
C HIS A 113 -23.11 17.46 -4.88
N PRO A 114 -23.66 18.68 -5.07
CA PRO A 114 -23.18 19.63 -6.09
C PRO A 114 -21.73 20.12 -5.87
N TYR A 115 -21.25 20.08 -4.62
CA TYR A 115 -19.88 20.48 -4.29
C TYR A 115 -18.87 19.32 -4.29
N ALA A 116 -19.30 18.08 -4.50
CA ALA A 116 -18.40 16.92 -4.47
C ALA A 116 -17.38 16.95 -5.62
N ASP A 117 -17.83 17.09 -6.87
CA ASP A 117 -16.93 17.11 -8.04
C ASP A 117 -15.92 18.29 -8.00
N PRO A 118 -16.35 19.56 -7.74
CA PRO A 118 -15.41 20.67 -7.60
C PRO A 118 -14.39 20.46 -6.48
N PHE A 119 -14.81 19.91 -5.34
CA PHE A 119 -13.91 19.64 -4.22
C PHE A 119 -12.89 18.55 -4.55
N CYS A 120 -13.32 17.43 -5.14
CA CYS A 120 -12.42 16.36 -5.54
C CYS A 120 -11.38 16.87 -6.52
N ARG A 121 -11.80 17.56 -7.60
CA ARG A 121 -10.90 18.03 -8.65
C ARG A 121 -9.96 19.16 -8.22
N ARG A 122 -10.48 20.15 -7.49
CA ARG A 122 -9.74 21.39 -7.18
C ARG A 122 -9.00 21.32 -5.85
N THR A 123 -9.50 20.53 -4.90
CA THR A 123 -8.97 20.48 -3.54
C THR A 123 -8.31 19.14 -3.25
N LEU A 124 -9.08 18.04 -3.20
CA LEU A 124 -8.58 16.75 -2.75
C LEU A 124 -7.49 16.17 -3.66
N CYS A 125 -7.62 16.36 -4.97
CA CYS A 125 -6.67 15.90 -5.98
C CYS A 125 -5.57 16.93 -6.30
N SER A 126 -5.46 18.03 -5.54
CA SER A 126 -4.38 18.99 -5.72
C SER A 126 -3.05 18.42 -5.20
N ASP A 127 -1.94 18.76 -5.86
CA ASP A 127 -0.61 18.24 -5.50
C ASP A 127 -0.28 18.44 -4.02
N VAL A 128 -0.59 19.62 -3.48
CA VAL A 128 -0.28 19.97 -2.09
C VAL A 128 -1.05 19.10 -1.10
N VAL A 129 -2.33 18.80 -1.38
CA VAL A 129 -3.17 17.96 -0.51
C VAL A 129 -2.77 16.49 -0.63
N VAL A 130 -2.55 15.99 -1.85
CA VAL A 130 -2.12 14.60 -2.10
C VAL A 130 -0.82 14.31 -1.37
N GLN A 131 0.21 15.15 -1.56
CA GLN A 131 1.51 14.98 -0.91
C GLN A 131 1.38 15.03 0.61
N PHE A 132 0.59 15.96 1.12
CA PHE A 132 0.40 16.13 2.55
C PHE A 132 -0.29 14.92 3.19
N LEU A 133 -1.35 14.41 2.57
CA LEU A 133 -2.08 13.24 3.05
C LEU A 133 -1.23 11.97 2.99
N ASP A 134 -0.53 11.73 1.88
CA ASP A 134 0.29 10.53 1.69
C ASP A 134 1.47 10.42 2.65
N ALA A 135 2.00 11.58 3.07
CA ALA A 135 3.10 11.69 4.02
C ALA A 135 2.64 11.55 5.47
N ASN A 136 1.47 12.08 5.82
CA ASN A 136 1.08 12.28 7.21
C ASN A 136 -0.09 11.41 7.69
N PHE A 137 -0.86 10.77 6.81
CA PHE A 137 -2.07 10.04 7.22
C PHE A 137 -2.15 8.65 6.58
N VAL A 138 -2.91 7.78 7.24
CA VAL A 138 -3.48 6.58 6.60
C VAL A 138 -4.85 6.99 6.05
N SER A 139 -4.96 7.15 4.73
CA SER A 139 -6.19 7.67 4.11
C SER A 139 -7.15 6.56 3.71
N TRP A 140 -8.44 6.74 4.00
CA TRP A 140 -9.52 5.83 3.64
C TRP A 140 -10.75 6.60 3.16
N GLY A 141 -11.52 5.99 2.26
CA GLY A 141 -12.71 6.61 1.69
C GLY A 141 -13.87 5.64 1.51
N ALA A 142 -15.08 6.19 1.54
CA ALA A 142 -16.31 5.45 1.27
C ALA A 142 -17.33 6.30 0.53
N VAL A 143 -18.18 5.64 -0.27
CA VAL A 143 -19.33 6.26 -0.94
C VAL A 143 -20.53 6.22 0.00
N THR A 144 -21.16 7.36 0.28
CA THR A 144 -22.21 7.51 1.32
C THR A 144 -23.37 6.51 1.21
N GLY A 145 -23.78 6.15 -0.01
CA GLY A 145 -24.91 5.24 -0.29
C GLY A 145 -24.56 3.77 -0.56
N ARG A 146 -23.29 3.35 -0.40
CA ARG A 146 -22.81 2.00 -0.75
C ARG A 146 -21.81 1.48 0.29
N GLY A 147 -21.67 0.16 0.41
CA GLY A 147 -20.63 -0.43 1.24
C GLY A 147 -20.68 0.01 2.70
N GLN A 148 -19.52 0.40 3.23
CA GLN A 148 -19.36 0.89 4.59
C GLN A 148 -19.78 2.36 4.77
N GLY A 149 -20.14 3.06 3.68
CA GLY A 149 -20.50 4.48 3.71
C GLY A 149 -21.70 4.81 4.60
N PRO A 150 -22.87 4.15 4.47
CA PRO A 150 -24.04 4.48 5.26
C PRO A 150 -23.81 4.38 6.77
N GLY A 151 -23.07 3.34 7.19
CA GLY A 151 -22.70 3.18 8.59
C GLY A 151 -21.76 4.29 9.05
N MET A 152 -20.78 4.67 8.23
CA MET A 152 -19.85 5.76 8.57
C MET A 152 -20.57 7.12 8.64
N VAL A 153 -21.52 7.40 7.74
CA VAL A 153 -22.38 8.58 7.81
C VAL A 153 -23.19 8.58 9.11
N ALA A 154 -23.77 7.45 9.50
CA ALA A 154 -24.50 7.33 10.76
C ALA A 154 -23.61 7.57 12.00
N SER A 155 -22.33 7.16 11.93
CA SER A 155 -21.38 7.30 13.03
C SER A 155 -20.78 8.70 13.15
N LEU A 156 -20.47 9.35 12.02
CA LEU A 156 -19.81 10.65 11.98
C LEU A 156 -20.78 11.83 11.88
N GLN A 157 -22.04 11.55 11.51
CA GLN A 157 -23.14 12.52 11.39
C GLN A 157 -22.74 13.81 10.65
N PRO A 158 -22.27 13.71 9.39
CA PRO A 158 -21.86 14.88 8.63
C PRO A 158 -23.03 15.86 8.44
N GLY A 159 -22.81 17.14 8.74
CA GLY A 159 -23.80 18.21 8.55
C GLY A 159 -23.89 18.71 7.11
N SER A 160 -22.81 18.60 6.34
CA SER A 160 -22.76 18.99 4.92
C SER A 160 -21.68 18.23 4.15
N PHE A 161 -21.76 18.25 2.83
CA PHE A 161 -20.76 17.67 1.92
C PHE A 161 -20.08 18.76 1.07
N PRO A 162 -18.83 18.55 0.62
CA PRO A 162 -17.94 17.41 0.87
C PRO A 162 -17.59 17.27 2.36
N PHE A 163 -17.35 16.03 2.80
CA PHE A 163 -17.07 15.73 4.20
C PHE A 163 -15.74 14.99 4.35
N CYS A 164 -14.85 15.53 5.20
CA CYS A 164 -13.62 14.89 5.62
C CYS A 164 -13.54 14.83 7.14
N ALA A 165 -12.88 13.82 7.68
CA ALA A 165 -12.57 13.74 9.10
C ALA A 165 -11.15 13.23 9.35
N VAL A 166 -10.53 13.72 10.42
CA VAL A 166 -9.33 13.14 11.00
C VAL A 166 -9.73 12.38 12.25
N VAL A 167 -9.37 11.10 12.32
CA VAL A 167 -9.71 10.23 13.44
C VAL A 167 -8.48 9.53 13.98
N ALA A 168 -8.49 9.33 15.29
CA ALA A 168 -7.47 8.59 16.02
C ALA A 168 -8.01 7.20 16.39
N PRO A 169 -7.30 6.11 16.08
CA PRO A 169 -7.70 4.78 16.53
C PRO A 169 -7.50 4.65 18.05
N VAL A 170 -8.57 4.32 18.77
CA VAL A 170 -8.52 3.94 20.20
C VAL A 170 -8.43 2.43 20.34
N SER A 171 -9.07 1.71 19.43
CA SER A 171 -8.94 0.26 19.24
C SER A 171 -9.20 -0.08 17.77
N ASN A 172 -9.22 -1.35 17.43
CA ASN A 172 -9.58 -1.81 16.07
C ASN A 172 -11.05 -1.52 15.71
N GLU A 173 -11.88 -1.14 16.68
CA GLU A 173 -13.34 -0.96 16.52
C GLU A 173 -13.84 0.39 17.05
N SER A 174 -12.98 1.18 17.68
CA SER A 174 -13.34 2.46 18.28
C SER A 174 -12.38 3.56 17.88
N ILE A 175 -12.95 4.73 17.61
CA ILE A 175 -12.21 5.91 17.15
C ILE A 175 -12.54 7.12 18.01
N THR A 176 -11.60 8.05 18.05
CA THR A 176 -11.83 9.40 18.53
C THR A 176 -11.79 10.33 17.34
N VAL A 177 -12.84 11.14 17.14
CA VAL A 177 -12.86 12.14 16.07
C VAL A 177 -12.06 13.36 16.54
N LEU A 178 -11.01 13.70 15.79
CA LEU A 178 -10.09 14.80 16.10
C LEU A 178 -10.53 16.10 15.40
N GLN A 179 -10.92 15.99 14.14
CA GLN A 179 -11.32 17.12 13.31
C GLN A 179 -12.36 16.66 12.29
N GLN A 180 -13.38 17.49 12.05
CA GLN A 180 -14.30 17.35 10.93
C GLN A 180 -14.19 18.59 10.04
N VAL A 181 -14.25 18.40 8.73
CA VAL A 181 -14.27 19.47 7.73
C VAL A 181 -15.48 19.22 6.87
N GLU A 182 -16.45 20.11 6.98
CA GLU A 182 -17.74 20.02 6.29
C GLU A 182 -17.88 21.17 5.30
N GLY A 183 -18.23 20.84 4.06
CA GLY A 183 -18.38 21.82 2.99
C GLY A 183 -17.08 22.09 2.21
N PRO A 184 -17.19 22.88 1.13
CA PRO A 184 -16.07 23.14 0.23
C PRO A 184 -14.98 23.97 0.93
N VAL A 185 -13.74 23.49 0.88
CA VAL A 185 -12.55 24.17 1.39
C VAL A 185 -11.48 24.26 0.31
N SER A 186 -10.61 25.26 0.41
CA SER A 186 -9.47 25.41 -0.53
C SER A 186 -8.33 24.43 -0.21
N PRO A 187 -7.43 24.11 -1.17
CA PRO A 187 -6.27 23.25 -0.91
C PRO A 187 -5.41 23.69 0.28
N SER A 188 -5.07 24.98 0.33
CA SER A 188 -4.22 25.55 1.38
C SER A 188 -4.91 25.48 2.75
N GLU A 189 -6.19 25.84 2.80
CA GLU A 189 -6.98 25.80 4.02
C GLU A 189 -7.13 24.37 4.55
N LEU A 190 -7.36 23.38 3.68
CA LEU A 190 -7.42 21.97 4.09
C LEU A 190 -6.09 21.54 4.70
N VAL A 191 -4.95 21.86 4.06
CA VAL A 191 -3.64 21.52 4.60
C VAL A 191 -3.38 22.22 5.94
N GLU A 192 -3.74 23.49 6.09
CA GLU A 192 -3.62 24.23 7.35
C GLU A 192 -4.43 23.59 8.48
N ILE A 193 -5.70 23.22 8.21
CA ILE A 193 -6.55 22.53 9.18
C ILE A 193 -5.94 21.19 9.60
N LEU A 194 -5.46 20.40 8.64
CA LEU A 194 -4.89 19.08 8.92
C LEU A 194 -3.54 19.19 9.65
N GLN A 195 -2.68 20.13 9.27
CA GLN A 195 -1.41 20.40 9.94
C GLN A 195 -1.63 20.82 11.38
N ARG A 196 -2.53 21.78 11.63
CA ARG A 196 -2.91 22.20 12.99
C ARG A 196 -3.41 21.01 13.82
N THR A 197 -4.21 20.13 13.22
CA THR A 197 -4.71 18.91 13.89
C THR A 197 -3.55 18.00 14.31
N ILE A 198 -2.52 17.83 13.47
CA ILE A 198 -1.32 17.03 13.82
C ILE A 198 -0.56 17.67 14.98
N ASP A 199 -0.37 18.99 14.95
CA ASP A 199 0.44 19.71 15.92
C ASP A 199 -0.23 19.75 17.30
N GLU A 200 -1.52 20.08 17.35
CA GLU A 200 -2.29 20.21 18.59
C GLU A 200 -2.71 18.84 19.15
N GLN A 201 -3.22 17.98 18.28
CA GLN A 201 -3.95 16.78 18.68
C GLN A 201 -3.14 15.50 18.44
N GLY A 202 -2.25 15.48 17.45
CA GLY A 202 -1.38 14.35 17.17
C GLY A 202 -0.34 14.10 18.26
N ALA A 203 0.17 15.15 18.92
CA ALA A 203 1.06 15.01 20.07
C ALA A 203 0.33 14.42 21.30
N ALA A 204 -0.90 14.87 21.56
CA ALA A 204 -1.74 14.32 22.61
C ALA A 204 -2.13 12.86 22.34
N PHE A 205 -2.47 12.53 21.09
CA PHE A 205 -2.72 11.16 20.66
C PHE A 205 -1.50 10.27 20.88
N ARG A 206 -0.30 10.67 20.43
CA ARG A 206 0.93 9.90 20.62
C ARG A 206 1.31 9.70 22.09
N ARG A 207 1.04 10.68 22.97
CA ARG A 207 1.25 10.58 24.42
C ARG A 207 0.18 9.76 25.14
N SER A 208 -1.01 9.64 24.56
CA SER A 208 -2.11 8.83 25.09
C SER A 208 -1.89 7.32 24.89
N TRP A 209 -1.02 6.93 23.97
CA TRP A 209 -0.58 5.55 23.85
C TRP A 209 0.34 5.22 25.03
N PRO A 210 0.02 4.20 25.85
CA PRO A 210 0.94 3.75 26.88
C PRO A 210 2.30 3.47 26.23
N ASP A 211 3.39 3.93 26.84
CA ASP A 211 4.76 3.73 26.33
C ASP A 211 5.04 2.27 25.94
N GLU A 212 4.42 1.34 26.67
CA GLU A 212 4.49 -0.10 26.41
C GLU A 212 3.81 -0.53 25.10
N GLN A 213 2.66 0.05 24.75
CA GLN A 213 1.96 -0.24 23.50
C GLN A 213 2.68 0.38 22.30
N LEU A 214 3.20 1.61 22.43
CA LEU A 214 4.04 2.24 21.41
C LEU A 214 5.32 1.41 21.20
N ALA A 215 5.98 1.00 22.29
CA ALA A 215 7.15 0.12 22.23
C ALA A 215 6.81 -1.28 21.67
N ALA A 216 5.61 -1.80 21.92
CA ALA A 216 5.15 -3.07 21.36
C ALA A 216 4.88 -2.95 19.85
N ALA A 217 4.24 -1.86 19.39
CA ALA A 217 4.01 -1.59 17.97
C ALA A 217 5.33 -1.45 17.20
N VAL A 218 6.29 -0.70 17.75
CA VAL A 218 7.64 -0.56 17.17
C VAL A 218 8.37 -1.91 17.15
N ARG A 219 8.28 -2.71 18.22
CA ARG A 219 8.87 -4.06 18.26
C ARG A 219 8.22 -5.00 17.25
N ALA A 220 6.91 -4.99 17.12
CA ALA A 220 6.17 -5.81 16.18
C ALA A 220 6.53 -5.44 14.73
N SER A 221 6.58 -4.15 14.40
CA SER A 221 7.03 -3.67 13.08
C SER A 221 8.45 -4.13 12.76
N ARG A 222 9.39 -4.02 13.71
CA ARG A 222 10.76 -4.53 13.54
C ARG A 222 10.84 -6.05 13.41
N ALA A 223 10.03 -6.78 14.17
CA ALA A 223 10.00 -8.24 14.12
C ALA A 223 9.46 -8.73 12.77
N GLU A 224 8.37 -8.13 12.27
CA GLU A 224 7.84 -8.44 10.93
C GLU A 224 8.88 -8.15 9.84
N GLU A 225 9.57 -7.02 9.91
CA GLU A 225 10.62 -6.70 8.93
C GLU A 225 11.77 -7.71 8.96
N GLN A 226 12.18 -8.12 10.17
CA GLN A 226 13.22 -9.13 10.34
C GLN A 226 12.79 -10.51 9.84
N ASP A 227 11.54 -10.91 10.09
CA ASP A 227 10.99 -12.17 9.58
C ASP A 227 10.81 -12.15 8.06
N ARG A 228 10.43 -11.01 7.48
CA ARG A 228 10.42 -10.82 6.01
C ARG A 228 11.82 -10.92 5.42
N MET A 229 12.83 -10.33 6.07
CA MET A 229 14.22 -10.44 5.61
C MET A 229 14.70 -11.89 5.66
N ARG A 230 14.34 -12.63 6.72
CA ARG A 230 14.66 -14.06 6.87
C ARG A 230 13.96 -14.92 5.82
N SER A 231 12.67 -14.68 5.55
CA SER A 231 11.92 -15.44 4.55
C SER A 231 12.44 -15.15 3.14
N ALA A 232 12.75 -13.90 2.81
CA ALA A 232 13.38 -13.53 1.55
C ALA A 232 14.76 -14.22 1.36
N LEU A 233 15.56 -14.28 2.43
CA LEU A 233 16.84 -14.99 2.39
C LEU A 233 16.66 -16.50 2.16
N ARG A 234 15.70 -17.13 2.85
CA ARG A 234 15.37 -18.56 2.66
C ARG A 234 14.93 -18.85 1.24
N LEU A 235 14.02 -18.03 0.69
CA LEU A 235 13.54 -18.19 -0.67
C LEU A 235 14.67 -18.09 -1.69
N ARG A 236 15.62 -17.17 -1.49
CA ARG A 236 16.80 -17.05 -2.33
C ARG A 236 17.71 -18.29 -2.24
N GLN A 237 17.93 -18.82 -1.04
CA GLN A 237 18.72 -20.04 -0.83
C GLN A 237 18.07 -21.25 -1.51
N GLU A 238 16.74 -21.37 -1.44
CA GLU A 238 15.99 -22.43 -2.11
C GLU A 238 16.10 -22.32 -3.64
N GLN A 239 16.00 -21.10 -4.19
CA GLN A 239 16.19 -20.86 -5.62
C GLN A 239 17.62 -21.20 -6.09
N ASP A 240 18.64 -20.77 -5.33
CA ASP A 240 20.04 -21.06 -5.66
C ASP A 240 20.30 -22.58 -5.58
N ALA A 241 19.77 -23.28 -4.58
CA ALA A 241 19.90 -24.73 -4.47
C ALA A 241 19.24 -25.47 -5.64
N ALA A 242 18.02 -25.08 -6.02
CA ALA A 242 17.30 -25.66 -7.15
C ALA A 242 18.04 -25.41 -8.48
N TYR A 243 18.61 -24.21 -8.67
CA TYR A 243 19.43 -23.88 -9.83
C TYR A 243 20.68 -24.77 -9.93
N HIS A 244 21.41 -24.93 -8.83
CA HIS A 244 22.60 -25.79 -8.78
C HIS A 244 22.26 -27.27 -9.01
N GLU A 245 21.12 -27.75 -8.54
CA GLU A 245 20.66 -29.12 -8.79
C GLU A 245 20.29 -29.32 -10.27
N SER A 246 19.58 -28.37 -10.88
CA SER A 246 19.28 -28.41 -12.33
C SER A 246 20.56 -28.42 -13.16
N LEU A 247 21.52 -27.55 -12.82
CA LEU A 247 22.80 -27.47 -13.52
C LEU A 247 23.57 -28.80 -13.44
N ARG A 248 23.55 -29.47 -12.28
CA ARG A 248 24.15 -30.81 -12.14
C ARG A 248 23.45 -31.85 -13.01
N LYS A 249 22.12 -31.89 -13.00
CA LYS A 249 21.34 -32.82 -13.84
C LYS A 249 21.61 -32.61 -15.33
N ASP A 250 21.73 -31.36 -15.77
CA ASP A 250 22.05 -31.05 -17.17
C ASP A 250 23.48 -31.45 -17.53
N GLN A 251 24.46 -31.19 -16.65
CA GLN A 251 25.84 -31.66 -16.83
C GLN A 251 25.94 -33.19 -16.91
N ASP A 252 25.20 -33.91 -16.06
CA ASP A 252 25.21 -35.37 -16.05
C ASP A 252 24.53 -35.96 -17.29
N LYS A 253 23.42 -35.36 -17.75
CA LYS A 253 22.77 -35.71 -19.03
C LYS A 253 23.70 -35.46 -20.21
N GLU A 254 24.40 -34.33 -20.23
CA GLU A 254 25.38 -33.97 -21.27
C GLU A 254 26.53 -34.99 -21.30
N ARG A 255 27.09 -35.35 -20.13
CA ARG A 255 28.13 -36.39 -20.02
C ARG A 255 27.63 -37.74 -20.50
N SER A 256 26.42 -38.14 -20.12
CA SER A 256 25.81 -39.40 -20.56
C SER A 256 25.55 -39.42 -22.08
N ARG A 257 25.12 -38.30 -22.66
CA ARG A 257 25.00 -38.15 -24.11
C ARG A 257 26.35 -38.29 -24.82
N LYS A 258 27.39 -37.63 -24.31
CA LYS A 258 28.75 -37.71 -24.88
C LYS A 258 29.33 -39.12 -24.80
N SER A 259 29.17 -39.82 -23.66
CA SER A 259 29.67 -41.19 -23.52
C SER A 259 28.92 -42.19 -24.41
N LEU A 260 27.60 -42.02 -24.61
CA LEU A 260 26.83 -42.79 -25.58
C LEU A 260 27.27 -42.52 -27.02
N GLN A 261 27.63 -41.28 -27.34
CA GLN A 261 28.11 -40.90 -28.67
C GLN A 261 29.54 -41.40 -28.95
N GLU A 262 30.40 -41.46 -27.93
CA GLU A 262 31.75 -42.05 -28.00
C GLU A 262 31.73 -43.58 -28.07
N GLY A 263 30.72 -44.24 -27.48
CA GLY A 263 30.54 -45.71 -27.55
C GLY A 263 30.18 -46.25 -28.94
N PHE A 264 29.69 -45.39 -29.84
CA PHE A 264 29.36 -45.74 -31.24
C PHE A 264 30.46 -45.35 -32.25
N ALA A 265 31.59 -44.82 -31.81
CA ALA A 265 32.71 -44.48 -32.68
C ALA A 265 33.95 -45.34 -32.38
N LYS A 266 34.22 -46.34 -33.23
CA LYS A 266 35.51 -47.04 -33.32
C LYS A 266 35.99 -47.03 -34.79
N PRO A 267 37.31 -47.21 -35.05
CA PRO A 267 38.21 -46.12 -35.42
C PRO A 267 38.60 -46.14 -36.91
N LYS A 268 38.98 -44.99 -37.48
CA LYS A 268 39.83 -44.94 -38.68
C LYS A 268 41.13 -44.20 -38.37
N ALA A 269 42.19 -44.78 -38.90
CA ALA A 269 43.59 -44.59 -38.53
C ALA A 269 44.23 -43.29 -39.06
N ARG A 270 45.25 -42.85 -38.29
CA ARG A 270 46.53 -42.20 -38.64
C ARG A 270 46.55 -41.00 -39.60
N GLU A 271 47.10 -39.88 -39.11
CA GLU A 271 48.47 -39.42 -39.49
C GLU A 271 49.03 -38.38 -38.49
N PRO A 272 50.37 -38.21 -38.39
CA PRO A 272 51.02 -37.32 -37.42
C PRO A 272 51.60 -36.05 -38.07
N SER A 273 51.40 -34.88 -37.46
CA SER A 273 52.22 -33.69 -37.75
C SER A 273 52.35 -32.76 -36.54
N LYS A 274 53.61 -32.64 -36.09
CA LYS A 274 54.19 -31.58 -35.24
C LYS A 274 53.82 -30.20 -35.84
N THR A 275 53.62 -29.08 -35.15
CA THR A 275 54.52 -28.25 -34.29
C THR A 275 53.66 -26.97 -34.07
N SER A 276 53.46 -26.39 -32.89
CA SER A 276 54.30 -25.34 -32.30
C SER A 276 53.45 -24.56 -31.28
N GLN A 277 53.91 -24.55 -30.03
CA GLN A 277 54.10 -23.37 -29.20
C GLN A 277 53.11 -22.18 -29.30
N SER A 278 52.42 -21.89 -28.20
CA SER A 278 52.69 -20.64 -27.47
C SER A 278 52.29 -20.76 -26.00
N ARG A 279 53.26 -20.46 -25.13
CA ARG A 279 53.11 -20.30 -23.68
C ARG A 279 52.71 -18.85 -23.40
N THR A 280 51.64 -18.69 -22.61
CA THR A 280 51.37 -17.71 -21.53
C THR A 280 52.35 -16.53 -21.35
N PRO A 281 51.88 -15.32 -20.95
CA PRO A 281 51.62 -15.13 -19.52
C PRO A 281 50.40 -14.27 -19.15
N ALA A 282 50.00 -14.50 -17.90
CA ALA A 282 49.09 -13.71 -17.07
C ALA A 282 49.28 -12.19 -17.18
N HIS A 283 48.16 -11.46 -17.10
CA HIS A 283 48.14 -10.18 -16.39
C HIS A 283 46.77 -9.90 -15.76
N ASN A 284 46.81 -9.90 -14.43
CA ASN A 284 46.11 -9.04 -13.49
C ASN A 284 44.59 -9.12 -13.33
N GLN A 285 44.24 -9.86 -12.27
CA GLN A 285 43.36 -9.39 -11.20
C GLN A 285 43.38 -7.86 -11.03
N THR A 286 42.19 -7.26 -11.05
CA THR A 286 41.72 -6.14 -10.21
C THR A 286 40.30 -5.87 -10.69
N ALA A 287 39.27 -5.70 -9.90
CA ALA A 287 39.10 -5.74 -8.46
C ALA A 287 37.60 -6.00 -8.26
N THR A 288 37.23 -6.63 -7.15
CA THR A 288 35.93 -6.41 -6.54
C THR A 288 35.62 -4.91 -6.55
N PRO A 289 34.56 -4.41 -7.20
CA PRO A 289 34.06 -3.12 -6.77
C PRO A 289 33.45 -3.39 -5.41
N ASN A 290 33.93 -2.66 -4.41
CA ASN A 290 33.34 -2.57 -3.09
C ASN A 290 31.83 -2.76 -3.17
N ARG A 291 31.31 -3.72 -2.40
CA ARG A 291 29.92 -3.69 -1.96
C ARG A 291 29.75 -2.43 -1.13
N THR A 292 29.63 -1.28 -1.81
CA THR A 292 29.02 -0.09 -1.26
C THR A 292 27.65 -0.51 -0.75
N GLU A 293 27.35 -0.13 0.47
CA GLU A 293 26.09 -0.44 1.14
C GLU A 293 24.90 -0.07 0.24
N ALA A 294 23.76 -0.74 0.43
CA ALA A 294 22.55 -0.42 -0.33
C ALA A 294 22.13 1.02 0.03
N ASN A 295 22.45 1.97 -0.86
CA ASN A 295 22.34 3.41 -0.59
C ASN A 295 20.97 4.00 -0.98
N THR A 296 20.06 3.20 -1.54
CA THR A 296 18.75 3.66 -2.01
C THR A 296 17.64 2.84 -1.38
N LYS A 297 16.75 3.47 -0.63
CA LYS A 297 15.59 2.82 0.01
C LYS A 297 14.32 3.08 -0.79
N ILE A 298 13.66 2.03 -1.26
CA ILE A 298 12.42 2.15 -2.03
C ILE A 298 11.29 1.56 -1.19
N MET A 299 10.29 2.37 -0.85
CA MET A 299 9.04 1.92 -0.21
C MET A 299 7.96 1.78 -1.28
N ILE A 300 7.51 0.56 -1.53
CA ILE A 300 6.47 0.23 -2.51
C ILE A 300 5.14 0.04 -1.77
N ARG A 301 4.15 0.86 -2.09
CA ARG A 301 2.77 0.74 -1.59
C ARG A 301 1.91 -0.04 -2.58
N PHE A 302 1.26 -1.09 -2.10
CA PHE A 302 0.42 -1.98 -2.88
C PHE A 302 -1.06 -1.59 -2.73
N PRO A 303 -1.91 -1.83 -3.75
CA PRO A 303 -3.36 -1.52 -3.68
C PRO A 303 -4.10 -2.23 -2.55
N ASN A 304 -3.60 -3.39 -2.12
CA ASN A 304 -4.13 -4.16 -0.99
C ASN A 304 -3.75 -3.58 0.39
N GLY A 305 -3.09 -2.43 0.43
CA GLY A 305 -2.61 -1.80 1.66
C GLY A 305 -1.27 -2.31 2.19
N GLU A 306 -0.67 -3.34 1.57
CA GLU A 306 0.67 -3.77 1.96
C GLU A 306 1.71 -2.71 1.58
N ARG A 307 2.74 -2.58 2.43
CA ARG A 307 3.93 -1.78 2.12
C ARG A 307 5.15 -2.68 2.14
N ARG A 308 5.98 -2.58 1.10
CA ARG A 308 7.24 -3.31 1.01
C ARG A 308 8.37 -2.32 0.89
N GLN A 309 9.22 -2.26 1.89
CA GLN A 309 10.45 -1.51 1.80
C GLN A 309 11.56 -2.44 1.31
N GLN A 310 12.31 -2.01 0.32
CA GLN A 310 13.45 -2.75 -0.18
C GLN A 310 14.61 -1.79 -0.44
N ALA A 311 15.81 -2.22 -0.05
CA ALA A 311 17.02 -1.48 -0.31
C ALA A 311 17.62 -1.95 -1.64
N PHE A 312 17.91 -0.99 -2.51
CA PHE A 312 18.55 -1.17 -3.81
C PHE A 312 19.82 -0.34 -3.87
N HIS A 313 20.69 -0.61 -4.84
CA HIS A 313 21.79 0.26 -5.19
C HIS A 313 21.32 1.34 -6.18
N HIS A 314 21.96 2.51 -6.15
CA HIS A 314 21.66 3.58 -7.12
C HIS A 314 21.98 3.18 -8.58
N THR A 315 22.88 2.21 -8.77
CA THR A 315 23.25 1.63 -10.07
C THR A 315 22.27 0.58 -10.57
N ASP A 316 21.39 0.07 -9.70
CA ASP A 316 20.39 -0.93 -10.09
C ASP A 316 19.40 -0.30 -11.07
N THR A 317 18.64 -1.12 -11.78
CA THR A 317 17.67 -0.64 -12.78
C THR A 317 16.24 -0.76 -12.31
N ILE A 318 15.33 0.01 -12.90
CA ILE A 318 13.88 -0.09 -12.63
C ILE A 318 13.36 -1.51 -12.86
N ARG A 319 13.96 -2.25 -13.79
CA ARG A 319 13.65 -3.67 -14.02
C ARG A 319 13.84 -4.53 -12.77
N GLU A 320 14.82 -4.22 -11.92
CA GLU A 320 15.03 -4.97 -10.68
C GLU A 320 13.93 -4.73 -9.66
N VAL A 321 13.35 -3.52 -9.64
CA VAL A 321 12.18 -3.21 -8.81
C VAL A 321 10.96 -4.00 -9.29
N TYR A 322 10.73 -4.08 -10.60
CA TYR A 322 9.68 -4.95 -11.18
C TYR A 322 9.91 -6.42 -10.85
N ARG A 323 11.15 -6.92 -10.98
CA ARG A 323 11.49 -8.30 -10.65
C ARG A 323 11.23 -8.61 -9.17
N TYR A 324 11.54 -7.66 -8.29
CA TYR A 324 11.23 -7.76 -6.86
C TYR A 324 9.72 -7.84 -6.63
N VAL A 325 8.93 -6.94 -7.22
CA VAL A 325 7.47 -6.94 -7.08
C VAL A 325 6.84 -8.24 -7.62
N ASP A 326 7.28 -8.70 -8.79
CA ASP A 326 6.83 -9.97 -9.38
C ASP A 326 7.21 -11.18 -8.49
N SER A 327 8.36 -11.13 -7.82
CA SER A 327 8.80 -12.20 -6.89
C SER A 327 7.99 -12.30 -5.60
N LEU A 328 7.29 -11.23 -5.21
CA LEU A 328 6.44 -11.23 -4.01
C LEU A 328 5.15 -12.05 -4.22
N GLY A 329 4.78 -12.35 -5.47
CA GLY A 329 3.66 -13.23 -5.80
C GLY A 329 2.31 -12.76 -5.24
N ILE A 330 2.14 -11.45 -5.03
CA ILE A 330 0.93 -10.90 -4.42
C ILE A 330 -0.25 -11.07 -5.39
N PRO A 331 -1.30 -11.81 -5.00
CA PRO A 331 -2.42 -12.11 -5.88
C PRO A 331 -3.22 -10.84 -6.19
N GLY A 332 -3.65 -10.69 -7.45
CA GLY A 332 -4.54 -9.60 -7.88
C GLY A 332 -3.88 -8.36 -8.48
N ILE A 333 -2.55 -8.35 -8.68
CA ILE A 333 -1.82 -7.17 -9.19
C ILE A 333 -1.93 -6.98 -10.71
N GLY A 334 -2.25 -8.02 -11.49
CA GLY A 334 -2.46 -7.91 -12.94
C GLY A 334 -1.27 -7.30 -13.70
N ASN A 335 -1.55 -6.60 -14.80
CA ASN A 335 -0.57 -5.69 -15.40
C ASN A 335 -0.50 -4.44 -14.51
N TYR A 336 0.70 -3.98 -14.17
CA TYR A 336 0.86 -2.82 -13.30
C TYR A 336 1.99 -1.92 -13.74
N GLN A 337 1.94 -0.67 -13.28
CA GLN A 337 3.02 0.29 -13.41
C GLN A 337 3.48 0.80 -12.05
N LEU A 338 4.79 0.99 -11.92
CA LEU A 338 5.40 1.66 -10.78
C LEU A 338 5.26 3.17 -10.97
N VAL A 339 4.66 3.83 -10.00
CA VAL A 339 4.45 5.27 -10.05
C VAL A 339 5.14 5.92 -8.87
N ARG A 340 5.98 6.90 -9.19
CA ARG A 340 6.50 7.82 -8.18
C ARG A 340 5.50 8.94 -8.02
N SER A 341 5.15 9.31 -6.79
CA SER A 341 4.19 10.38 -6.49
C SER A 341 4.73 11.77 -6.77
N TYR A 342 6.04 12.04 -6.62
CA TYR A 342 6.58 13.36 -6.93
C TYR A 342 8.03 13.39 -7.47
N PRO A 343 8.28 14.10 -8.60
CA PRO A 343 7.27 14.50 -9.59
C PRO A 343 6.60 13.25 -10.16
N ARG A 344 5.27 13.30 -10.45
CA ARG A 344 4.54 12.11 -10.90
C ARG A 344 5.20 11.55 -12.15
N LYS A 345 5.82 10.39 -12.02
CA LYS A 345 6.51 9.73 -13.11
C LYS A 345 6.15 8.25 -13.07
N THR A 346 5.50 7.82 -14.14
CA THR A 346 5.10 6.44 -14.36
C THR A 346 6.25 5.73 -15.04
N TYR A 347 6.75 4.68 -14.41
CA TYR A 347 7.83 3.87 -14.93
C TYR A 347 7.24 2.56 -15.41
N GLY A 348 6.67 2.52 -16.62
CA GLY A 348 6.11 1.29 -17.18
C GLY A 348 7.20 0.25 -17.55
N ARG A 349 6.79 -0.99 -17.86
CA ARG A 349 7.69 -2.06 -18.34
C ARG A 349 8.48 -1.72 -19.62
N GLN A 350 8.13 -0.63 -20.30
CA GLN A 350 8.78 -0.11 -21.51
C GLN A 350 10.04 0.75 -21.24
N GLN A 351 10.34 1.10 -19.98
CA GLN A 351 11.57 1.81 -19.59
C GLN A 351 12.43 0.98 -18.60
N PRO A 352 12.88 -0.24 -18.96
CA PRO A 352 13.52 -1.15 -18.01
C PRO A 352 14.99 -0.81 -17.69
N GLU A 353 15.67 -0.05 -18.55
CA GLU A 353 17.13 0.16 -18.44
C GLU A 353 17.55 1.43 -17.69
N MET A 354 16.60 2.25 -17.25
CA MET A 354 16.93 3.44 -16.46
C MET A 354 17.46 3.03 -15.09
N SER A 355 18.58 3.63 -14.66
CA SER A 355 19.11 3.40 -13.32
C SER A 355 18.22 4.05 -12.25
N LEU A 356 18.22 3.50 -11.03
CA LEU A 356 17.44 4.06 -9.92
C LEU A 356 17.99 5.45 -9.50
N GLY A 357 19.28 5.70 -9.70
CA GLY A 357 19.90 7.02 -9.56
C GLY A 357 19.34 8.04 -10.55
N ASP A 358 19.29 7.69 -11.85
CA ASP A 358 18.78 8.57 -12.90
C ASP A 358 17.25 8.77 -12.82
N ALA A 359 16.54 7.80 -12.26
CA ALA A 359 15.12 7.90 -11.91
C ALA A 359 14.86 8.81 -10.67
N GLY A 360 15.93 9.25 -10.00
CA GLY A 360 15.88 10.12 -8.82
C GLY A 360 15.32 9.42 -7.59
N PHE A 361 15.53 8.11 -7.46
CA PHE A 361 15.06 7.30 -6.33
C PHE A 361 16.01 7.34 -5.13
N HIS A 362 17.23 7.81 -5.32
CA HIS A 362 18.21 8.02 -4.28
C HIS A 362 17.94 9.32 -3.50
N PRO A 363 18.08 9.36 -2.16
CA PRO A 363 18.45 8.26 -1.25
C PRO A 363 17.26 7.41 -0.78
N SER A 364 16.04 7.94 -0.87
CA SER A 364 14.82 7.23 -0.52
C SER A 364 13.66 7.69 -1.39
N VAL A 365 12.80 6.76 -1.83
CA VAL A 365 11.59 7.09 -2.61
C VAL A 365 10.42 6.21 -2.19
N ALA A 366 9.22 6.79 -2.21
CA ALA A 366 7.98 6.06 -2.14
C ALA A 366 7.43 5.85 -3.56
N LEU A 367 7.23 4.60 -3.93
CA LEU A 367 6.56 4.19 -5.16
C LEU A 367 5.22 3.56 -4.79
N TYR A 368 4.24 3.66 -5.68
CA TYR A 368 2.99 2.93 -5.56
C TYR A 368 2.72 2.14 -6.84
N ILE A 369 1.98 1.05 -6.68
CA ILE A 369 1.60 0.16 -7.77
C ILE A 369 0.22 0.59 -8.26
N GLU A 370 0.16 1.04 -9.51
CA GLU A 370 -1.08 1.34 -10.22
C GLU A 370 -1.39 0.18 -11.17
N GLN A 371 -2.60 -0.38 -11.10
CA GLN A 371 -3.01 -1.50 -11.96
C GLN A 371 -3.46 -0.96 -13.32
N LEU A 372 -2.93 -1.54 -14.38
CA LEU A 372 -3.31 -1.27 -15.77
C LEU A 372 -4.44 -2.24 -16.14
N GLN A 373 -5.59 -1.68 -16.53
CA GLN A 373 -6.77 -2.43 -17.00
C GLN A 373 -6.53 -3.11 -18.35
#